data_AF-A0A2V1BQS7-F1
#
_entry.id   AF-A0A2V1BQS7-F1
#
_cell.length_a   1.000
_cell.length_b   1.000
_cell.length_c   1.000
_cell.angle_alpha   90.00
_cell.angle_beta   90.00
_cell.angle_gamma   90.00
#
_symmetry.space_group_name_H-M   'P 1'
#
loop_
_entity.id
_entity.type
_entity.pdbx_description
1 polymer ?
#
loop_
_entity_poly.entity_id
_entity_poly.type
_entity_poly.pdbx_seq_one_letter_code
_entity_poly.pdbx_strand_id
1 'polypeptide(L)'
;HNKHRANHTADGLVWDTTLAGYAQTIAKGCVFAHDMTQGGGGYGQNLAAYGTTADMASIDLSTVVGDAVTNQWYYGEAANMPYGQNSPATSGVPEYLHFSQVLWKSTTKVGCATVQCGAGTIFSYHSLYTVCNYAKTGNVLGSFASEVTEPIGLAGIT
;
A
#
# COMPACT_ATOMS: atom_id res chain seq x y z
N HIS A 1 -0.15 8.04 4.01
CA HIS A 1 -0.43 7.13 5.15
C HIS A 1 -0.90 7.84 6.40
N ASN A 2 -0.11 8.73 7.02
CA ASN A 2 -0.37 9.22 8.39
C ASN A 2 -1.70 9.98 8.55
N LYS A 3 -2.16 10.68 7.51
CA LYS A 3 -3.52 11.27 7.48
C LYS A 3 -4.58 10.19 7.79
N HIS A 4 -4.56 9.08 7.06
CA HIS A 4 -5.50 7.98 7.21
C HIS A 4 -5.33 7.24 8.53
N ARG A 5 -4.10 6.98 8.97
CA ARG A 5 -3.82 6.30 10.25
C ARG A 5 -4.33 7.07 11.46
N ALA A 6 -4.26 8.40 11.43
CA ALA A 6 -4.82 9.26 12.47
C ALA A 6 -6.34 9.07 12.62
N ASN A 7 -7.05 8.73 11.54
CA ASN A 7 -8.47 8.42 11.60
C ASN A 7 -8.76 7.04 12.24
N HIS A 8 -7.76 6.20 12.51
CA HIS A 8 -7.93 4.83 13.00
C HIS A 8 -7.09 4.51 14.25
N THR A 9 -6.82 5.50 15.12
CA THR A 9 -6.03 5.31 16.36
C THR A 9 -4.67 4.62 16.16
N ALA A 10 -4.12 4.66 14.95
CA ALA A 10 -2.85 4.07 14.60
C ALA A 10 -1.78 5.17 14.54
N ASP A 11 -0.65 4.96 15.22
CA ASP A 11 0.45 5.92 15.25
C ASP A 11 1.02 6.18 13.87
N GLY A 12 1.57 7.38 13.64
CA GLY A 12 2.19 7.73 12.37
C GLY A 12 3.36 6.82 12.01
N LEU A 13 3.47 6.47 10.73
CA LEU A 13 4.65 5.79 10.17
C LEU A 13 5.80 6.78 10.01
N VAL A 14 7.01 6.27 10.21
CA VAL A 14 8.28 6.94 9.90
C VAL A 14 8.79 6.46 8.55
N TRP A 15 9.31 7.38 7.73
CA TRP A 15 9.92 7.01 6.46
C TRP A 15 11.23 6.22 6.67
N ASP A 16 11.40 5.12 5.94
CA ASP A 16 12.62 4.32 5.95
C ASP A 16 13.25 4.27 4.56
N THR A 17 14.43 4.87 4.45
CA THR A 17 15.16 4.98 3.17
C THR A 17 15.62 3.63 2.64
N THR A 18 15.85 2.65 3.51
CA THR A 18 16.26 1.29 3.11
C THR A 18 15.09 0.58 2.44
N LEU A 19 13.91 0.62 3.06
CA LEU A 19 12.68 0.06 2.48
C LEU A 19 12.30 0.73 1.16
N ALA A 20 12.49 2.05 1.06
CA ALA A 20 12.26 2.79 -0.18
C ALA A 20 13.24 2.37 -1.28
N GLY A 21 14.51 2.14 -0.93
CA GLY A 21 15.51 1.59 -1.85
C GLY A 21 15.13 0.20 -2.37
N TYR A 22 14.61 -0.68 -1.50
CA TYR A 22 14.09 -1.98 -1.91
C TYR A 22 12.88 -1.85 -2.83
N ALA A 23 11.92 -0.98 -2.47
CA ALA A 23 10.75 -0.70 -3.31
C ALA A 23 11.16 -0.20 -4.69
N GLN A 24 12.18 0.66 -4.77
CA GLN A 24 12.72 1.18 -6.01
C GLN A 24 13.35 0.10 -6.89
N THR A 25 14.10 -0.84 -6.30
CA THR A 25 14.69 -1.98 -7.01
C THR A 25 13.61 -2.88 -7.59
N ILE A 26 12.60 -3.21 -6.79
CA ILE A 26 11.47 -4.07 -7.20
C ILE A 26 10.66 -3.40 -8.31
N ALA A 27 10.28 -2.12 -8.11
CA ALA A 27 9.45 -1.39 -9.04
C ALA A 27 10.09 -1.28 -10.44
N LYS A 28 11.42 -1.09 -10.51
CA LYS A 28 12.17 -1.05 -11.78
C LYS A 28 12.06 -2.32 -12.62
N GLY A 29 11.67 -3.45 -12.02
CA GLY A 29 11.40 -4.68 -12.76
C GLY A 29 10.16 -4.58 -13.67
N CYS A 30 9.24 -3.65 -13.41
CA CYS A 30 7.98 -3.48 -14.15
C CYS A 30 7.18 -4.80 -14.28
N VAL A 31 7.25 -5.64 -13.26
CA VAL A 31 6.44 -6.85 -13.11
C VAL A 31 5.48 -6.60 -11.96
N PHE A 32 4.17 -6.62 -12.24
CA PHE A 32 3.15 -6.40 -11.21
C PHE A 32 2.95 -7.67 -10.39
N ALA A 33 3.89 -7.95 -9.50
CA ALA A 33 3.87 -9.10 -8.61
C ALA A 33 4.57 -8.75 -7.29
N HIS A 34 4.17 -9.43 -6.21
CA HIS A 34 4.85 -9.27 -4.94
C HIS A 34 6.27 -9.83 -4.99
N ASP A 35 7.22 -9.04 -4.50
CA ASP A 35 8.61 -9.47 -4.27
C ASP A 35 9.10 -8.85 -2.96
N MET A 36 9.29 -9.69 -1.95
CA MET A 36 9.81 -9.31 -0.64
C MET A 36 11.19 -9.92 -0.36
N THR A 37 11.97 -10.23 -1.41
CA THR A 37 13.28 -10.88 -1.25
C THR A 37 14.43 -9.92 -0.98
N GLN A 38 14.28 -8.64 -1.35
CA GLN A 38 15.30 -7.62 -1.13
C GLN A 38 15.62 -7.49 0.36
N GLY A 39 16.90 -7.34 0.71
CA GLY A 39 17.31 -7.13 2.11
C GLY A 39 16.97 -8.27 3.08
N GLY A 40 16.66 -9.48 2.59
CA GLY A 40 16.32 -10.63 3.43
C GLY A 40 14.85 -10.73 3.84
N GLY A 41 13.99 -9.84 3.32
CA GLY A 41 12.54 -9.87 3.55
C GLY A 41 12.09 -9.47 4.95
N GLY A 42 10.97 -10.03 5.40
CA GLY A 42 10.36 -9.72 6.70
C GLY A 42 9.51 -8.44 6.75
N TYR A 43 9.33 -7.76 5.62
CA TYR A 43 8.46 -6.61 5.46
C TYR A 43 7.16 -6.97 4.72
N GLY A 44 6.08 -6.24 5.01
CA GLY A 44 4.85 -6.28 4.22
C GLY A 44 4.97 -5.42 2.95
N GLN A 45 4.06 -5.60 1.99
CA GLN A 45 4.11 -4.87 0.73
C GLN A 45 2.71 -4.58 0.19
N ASN A 46 2.52 -3.35 -0.31
CA ASN A 46 1.39 -2.99 -1.16
C ASN A 46 1.89 -2.59 -2.55
N LEU A 47 1.11 -2.95 -3.57
CA LEU A 47 1.37 -2.66 -4.97
C LEU A 47 0.20 -1.85 -5.56
N ALA A 48 0.50 -0.94 -6.46
CA ALA A 48 -0.51 -0.21 -7.24
C ALA A 48 0.06 0.12 -8.61
N ALA A 49 -0.76 0.08 -9.65
CA ALA A 49 -0.36 0.48 -10.99
C ALA A 49 -1.44 1.38 -11.59
N TYR A 50 -1.03 2.55 -12.08
CA TYR A 50 -1.88 3.44 -12.84
C TYR A 50 -1.45 3.41 -14.30
N GLY A 51 -2.33 2.98 -15.19
CA GLY A 51 -2.02 2.97 -16.61
C GLY A 51 -2.41 4.29 -17.28
N THR A 52 -1.61 4.74 -18.24
CA THR A 52 -1.80 6.01 -18.96
C THR A 52 -1.39 5.92 -20.43
N THR A 53 -2.02 6.75 -21.27
CA THR A 53 -1.60 7.02 -22.65
C THR A 53 -0.92 8.39 -22.80
N ALA A 54 -0.87 9.18 -21.72
CA ALA A 54 -0.23 10.48 -21.69
C ALA A 54 1.30 10.36 -21.73
N ASP A 55 1.97 11.46 -22.08
CA ASP A 55 3.43 11.57 -21.98
C ASP A 55 3.85 11.43 -20.51
N MET A 56 4.55 10.34 -20.20
CA MET A 56 4.99 10.03 -18.84
C MET A 56 5.94 11.11 -18.29
N ALA A 57 6.70 11.81 -19.13
CA ALA A 57 7.65 12.84 -18.68
C ALA A 57 6.96 14.03 -18.00
N SER A 58 5.66 14.22 -18.24
CA SER A 58 4.86 15.31 -17.66
C SER A 58 4.22 14.96 -16.31
N ILE A 59 4.32 13.71 -15.85
CA ILE A 59 3.58 13.22 -14.69
C ILE A 59 4.40 13.40 -13.41
N ASP A 60 3.83 14.13 -12.45
CA ASP A 60 4.36 14.21 -11.10
C ASP A 60 4.11 12.89 -10.35
N LEU A 61 5.16 12.07 -10.22
CA LEU A 61 5.11 10.77 -9.55
C LEU A 61 4.70 10.88 -8.08
N SER A 62 4.87 12.04 -7.43
CA SER A 62 4.44 12.25 -6.05
C SER A 62 2.91 12.21 -5.90
N THR A 63 2.17 12.62 -6.95
CA THR A 63 0.70 12.53 -6.96
C THR A 63 0.22 11.09 -7.08
N VAL A 64 0.99 10.24 -7.77
CA VAL A 64 0.65 8.83 -8.04
C VAL A 64 0.74 7.99 -6.77
N VAL A 65 1.81 8.16 -5.98
CA VAL A 65 1.90 7.46 -4.69
C VAL A 65 0.82 7.94 -3.72
N GLY A 66 0.44 9.23 -3.78
CA GLY A 66 -0.67 9.78 -3.01
C GLY A 66 -2.01 9.14 -3.38
N ASP A 67 -2.27 8.97 -4.68
CA ASP A 67 -3.46 8.31 -5.23
C ASP A 67 -3.52 6.82 -4.84
N ALA A 68 -2.42 6.09 -5.02
CA ALA A 68 -2.33 4.69 -4.62
C ALA A 68 -2.71 4.48 -3.16
N VAL A 69 -2.14 5.30 -2.26
CA VAL A 69 -2.41 5.19 -0.82
C VAL A 69 -3.83 5.63 -0.47
N THR A 70 -4.32 6.70 -1.08
CA THR A 70 -5.58 7.33 -0.67
C THR A 70 -6.78 6.72 -1.36
N ASN A 71 -6.76 6.66 -2.68
CA ASN A 71 -7.93 6.28 -3.45
C ASN A 71 -7.98 4.78 -3.67
N GLN A 72 -6.86 4.16 -4.03
CA GLN A 72 -6.84 2.73 -4.34
C GLN A 72 -6.87 1.89 -3.06
N TRP A 73 -5.93 2.10 -2.14
CA TRP A 73 -5.80 1.26 -0.95
C TRP A 73 -6.67 1.70 0.23
N TYR A 74 -6.80 3.00 0.52
CA TYR A 74 -7.59 3.43 1.67
C TYR A 74 -9.09 3.47 1.33
N TYR A 75 -9.50 4.36 0.44
CA TYR A 75 -10.93 4.49 0.11
C TYR A 75 -11.50 3.30 -0.67
N GLY A 76 -10.74 2.76 -1.62
CA GLY A 76 -11.19 1.66 -2.48
C GLY A 76 -11.50 0.36 -1.73
N GLU A 77 -10.93 0.18 -0.54
CA GLU A 77 -11.05 -1.06 0.23
C GLU A 77 -11.69 -0.88 1.62
N ALA A 78 -11.90 0.37 2.09
CA ALA A 78 -12.41 0.66 3.43
C ALA A 78 -13.76 -0.03 3.71
N ALA A 79 -14.66 -0.08 2.73
CA ALA A 79 -15.99 -0.67 2.87
C ALA A 79 -15.96 -2.19 3.06
N ASN A 80 -14.87 -2.85 2.66
CA ASN A 80 -14.71 -4.30 2.74
C ASN A 80 -14.05 -4.75 4.04
N MET A 81 -13.56 -3.83 4.88
CA MET A 81 -12.82 -4.17 6.09
C MET A 81 -13.73 -4.84 7.15
N PRO A 82 -13.48 -6.10 7.52
CA PRO A 82 -14.27 -6.82 8.53
C PRO A 82 -13.80 -6.47 9.95
N TYR A 83 -14.13 -5.26 10.42
CA TYR A 83 -13.75 -4.80 11.75
C TYR A 83 -14.18 -5.76 12.87
N GLY A 84 -13.39 -5.80 13.95
CA GLY A 84 -13.65 -6.63 15.13
C GLY A 84 -13.36 -8.12 14.96
N GLN A 85 -13.00 -8.59 13.75
CA GLN A 85 -12.64 -10.00 13.51
C GLN A 85 -11.12 -10.19 13.54
N ASN A 86 -10.65 -11.21 14.25
CA ASN A 86 -9.21 -11.54 14.31
C ASN A 86 -8.71 -12.31 13.08
N SER A 87 -9.55 -13.19 12.54
CA SER A 87 -9.27 -14.00 11.36
C SER A 87 -10.52 -14.07 10.48
N PRO A 88 -10.82 -12.99 9.72
CA PRO A 88 -11.99 -12.98 8.86
C PRO A 88 -11.95 -14.14 7.87
N ALA A 89 -13.08 -14.80 7.65
CA ALA A 89 -13.18 -15.83 6.62
C ALA A 89 -13.12 -15.18 5.24
N THR A 90 -12.36 -15.77 4.32
CA THR A 90 -12.13 -15.19 2.99
C THR A 90 -12.42 -16.23 1.92
N SER A 91 -13.27 -15.87 0.95
CA SER A 91 -13.41 -16.61 -0.29
C SER A 91 -12.60 -15.89 -1.37
N GLY A 92 -11.48 -16.49 -1.79
CA GLY A 92 -10.56 -15.84 -2.73
C GLY A 92 -9.63 -14.82 -2.08
N VAL A 93 -9.08 -13.90 -2.89
CA VAL A 93 -8.18 -12.84 -2.41
C VAL A 93 -9.02 -11.76 -1.72
N PRO A 94 -8.78 -11.43 -0.45
CA PRO A 94 -9.60 -10.48 0.27
C PRO A 94 -9.34 -9.04 -0.20
N GLU A 95 -10.40 -8.31 -0.54
CA GLU A 95 -10.37 -6.93 -1.03
C GLU A 95 -10.31 -5.89 0.10
N TYR A 96 -9.47 -6.14 1.11
CA TYR A 96 -9.19 -5.21 2.22
C TYR A 96 -7.72 -5.24 2.68
N LEU A 97 -6.88 -6.06 2.03
CA LEU A 97 -5.53 -6.33 2.52
C LEU A 97 -4.56 -5.16 2.31
N HIS A 98 -4.78 -4.31 1.31
CA HIS A 98 -3.98 -3.11 1.16
C HIS A 98 -4.38 -2.07 2.21
N PHE A 99 -5.68 -1.90 2.44
CA PHE A 99 -6.25 -1.06 3.50
C PHE A 99 -5.70 -1.44 4.87
N SER A 100 -5.83 -2.71 5.24
CA SER A 100 -5.38 -3.19 6.55
C SER A 100 -3.87 -3.01 6.74
N GLN A 101 -3.07 -3.20 5.69
CA GLN A 101 -1.62 -2.96 5.77
C GLN A 101 -1.28 -1.46 5.98
N VAL A 102 -2.01 -0.54 5.33
CA VAL A 102 -1.84 0.91 5.54
C VAL A 102 -2.08 1.28 7.01
N LEU A 103 -3.07 0.65 7.63
CA LEU A 103 -3.52 0.97 8.99
C LEU A 103 -2.92 0.10 10.09
N TRP A 104 -2.20 -0.97 9.74
CA TRP A 104 -1.67 -1.94 10.69
C TRP A 104 -0.88 -1.25 11.81
N LYS A 105 -1.41 -1.28 13.04
CA LYS A 105 -0.89 -0.49 14.17
C LYS A 105 0.56 -0.79 14.49
N SER A 106 0.92 -2.07 14.53
CA SER A 106 2.26 -2.56 14.80
C SER A 106 3.29 -2.21 13.71
N THR A 107 2.85 -1.79 12.52
CA THR A 107 3.76 -1.31 11.48
C THR A 107 4.17 0.12 11.82
N THR A 108 5.48 0.38 11.93
CA THR A 108 6.01 1.68 12.38
C THR A 108 6.77 2.42 11.29
N LYS A 109 7.16 1.73 10.22
CA LYS A 109 7.95 2.31 9.13
C LYS A 109 7.46 1.89 7.75
N VAL A 110 7.62 2.80 6.80
CA VAL A 110 7.29 2.57 5.39
C VAL A 110 8.34 3.20 4.48
N GLY A 111 8.59 2.56 3.34
CA GLY A 111 9.35 3.14 2.24
C GLY A 111 8.72 2.75 0.91
N CYS A 112 8.52 3.73 0.04
CA CYS A 112 7.83 3.56 -1.23
C CYS A 112 8.68 4.04 -2.41
N ALA A 113 8.37 3.54 -3.60
CA ALA A 113 8.87 4.06 -4.86
C ALA A 113 7.78 3.95 -5.93
N THR A 114 7.72 4.95 -6.80
CA THR A 114 6.91 4.91 -8.02
C THR A 114 7.83 5.04 -9.22
N VAL A 115 7.68 4.15 -10.21
CA VAL A 115 8.46 4.19 -11.45
C VAL A 115 7.57 4.19 -12.66
N GLN A 116 8.14 4.62 -13.77
CA GLN A 116 7.52 4.55 -15.08
C GLN A 116 7.85 3.21 -15.73
N CYS A 117 6.83 2.55 -16.26
CA CYS A 117 6.91 1.26 -16.92
C CYS A 117 6.38 1.36 -18.35
N GLY A 118 7.13 0.77 -19.28
CA GLY A 118 6.80 0.79 -20.70
C GLY A 118 5.51 0.05 -21.03
N ALA A 119 4.87 0.41 -22.14
CA ALA A 119 3.75 -0.35 -22.68
C ALA A 119 4.15 -1.82 -22.93
N GLY A 120 3.24 -2.75 -22.62
CA GLY A 120 3.47 -4.20 -22.73
C GLY A 120 4.18 -4.84 -21.54
N THR A 121 4.48 -4.09 -20.48
CA THR A 121 5.06 -4.64 -19.24
C THR A 121 3.97 -5.04 -18.25
N ILE A 122 3.36 -4.07 -17.56
CA ILE A 122 2.26 -4.29 -16.61
C ILE A 122 0.91 -4.23 -17.35
N PHE A 123 0.72 -3.25 -18.22
CA PHE A 123 -0.46 -3.08 -19.05
C PHE A 123 -0.06 -3.02 -20.52
N SER A 124 -1.03 -3.10 -21.44
CA SER A 124 -0.79 -2.91 -22.88
C SER A 124 -0.35 -1.48 -23.25
N TYR A 125 -0.45 -0.54 -22.31
CA TYR A 125 -0.04 0.86 -22.40
C TYR A 125 0.93 1.21 -21.26
N HIS A 126 1.50 2.41 -21.31
CA HIS A 126 2.41 2.90 -20.29
C HIS A 126 1.78 2.86 -18.90
N SER A 127 2.60 2.67 -17.87
CA SER A 127 2.10 2.58 -16.50
C SER A 127 3.04 3.23 -15.49
N LEU A 128 2.47 3.64 -14.38
CA LEU A 128 3.16 4.16 -13.22
C LEU A 128 2.99 3.12 -12.12
N TYR A 129 4.08 2.45 -11.77
CA TYR A 129 4.07 1.33 -10.83
C TYR A 129 4.59 1.77 -9.47
N THR A 130 3.73 1.67 -8.47
CA THR A 130 4.02 2.03 -7.07
C THR A 130 4.19 0.78 -6.23
N VAL A 131 5.30 0.71 -5.50
CA VAL A 131 5.60 -0.30 -4.48
C VAL A 131 5.77 0.43 -3.16
N CYS A 132 5.09 -0.02 -2.10
CA CYS A 132 5.33 0.43 -0.73
C CYS A 132 5.66 -0.77 0.16
N ASN A 133 6.81 -0.74 0.82
CA ASN A 133 7.28 -1.77 1.75
C ASN A 133 7.14 -1.29 3.21
N TYR A 134 6.79 -2.21 4.12
CA TYR A 134 6.43 -1.92 5.51
C TYR A 134 7.26 -2.77 6.49
N ALA A 135 8.04 -2.16 7.39
CA ALA A 135 9.11 -2.85 8.18
C ALA A 135 8.65 -4.05 9.04
N LYS A 136 7.35 -4.19 9.30
CA LYS A 136 6.73 -5.38 9.89
C LYS A 136 5.57 -5.77 8.99
N THR A 137 5.46 -7.06 8.70
CA THR A 137 4.30 -7.54 7.94
C THR A 137 3.02 -7.23 8.70
N GLY A 138 2.05 -6.65 8.00
CA GLY A 138 0.67 -6.64 8.42
C GLY A 138 -0.04 -7.92 8.00
N ASN A 139 -1.36 -7.89 8.08
CA ASN A 139 -2.26 -8.92 7.55
C ASN A 139 -2.04 -10.31 8.17
N VAL A 140 -1.61 -10.34 9.43
CA VAL A 140 -1.41 -11.57 10.19
C VAL A 140 -2.76 -12.06 10.71
N LEU A 141 -3.17 -13.26 10.28
CA LEU A 141 -4.36 -13.92 10.81
C LEU A 141 -4.25 -14.08 12.33
N GLY A 142 -5.34 -13.80 13.03
CA GLY A 142 -5.41 -13.80 14.49
C GLY A 142 -5.20 -12.43 15.12
N SER A 143 -4.79 -11.42 14.35
CA SER A 143 -4.42 -10.10 14.89
C SER A 143 -5.21 -8.92 14.31
N PHE A 144 -6.09 -9.14 13.33
CA PHE A 144 -6.78 -8.05 12.62
C PHE A 144 -7.55 -7.10 13.55
N ALA A 145 -8.33 -7.62 14.50
CA ALA A 145 -9.15 -6.78 15.38
C ALA A 145 -8.31 -5.86 16.28
N SER A 146 -7.12 -6.30 16.71
CA SER A 146 -6.20 -5.47 17.49
C SER A 146 -5.39 -4.49 16.64
N GLU A 147 -5.24 -4.77 15.35
CA GLU A 147 -4.30 -4.06 14.46
C GLU A 147 -4.98 -3.06 13.53
N VAL A 148 -6.27 -3.22 13.27
CA VAL A 148 -7.08 -2.34 12.42
C VAL A 148 -8.39 -2.03 13.14
N THR A 149 -8.50 -0.81 13.66
CA THR A 149 -9.71 -0.35 14.37
C THR A 149 -10.61 0.47 13.46
N GLU A 150 -11.88 0.58 13.83
CA GLU A 150 -12.84 1.45 13.16
C GLU A 150 -12.38 2.92 13.09
N PRO A 151 -12.85 3.69 12.09
CA PRO A 151 -12.54 5.10 11.99
C PRO A 151 -13.17 5.90 13.13
N ILE A 152 -12.47 6.92 13.64
CA ILE A 152 -12.95 7.81 14.71
C ILE A 152 -13.71 9.04 14.17
N GLY A 153 -13.89 9.14 12.86
CA GLY A 153 -14.69 10.19 12.23
C GLY A 153 -13.99 11.56 12.15
N LEU A 154 -12.68 11.59 11.89
CA LEU A 154 -11.96 12.85 11.68
C LEU A 154 -12.46 13.59 10.44
N ALA A 155 -12.84 14.87 10.61
CA ALA A 155 -13.31 15.71 9.52
C ALA A 155 -12.27 15.81 8.39
N GLY A 156 -12.72 15.67 7.13
CA GLY A 156 -11.85 15.72 5.94
C GLY A 156 -11.12 14.42 5.61
N ILE A 157 -11.51 13.32 6.28
CA ILE A 157 -11.13 11.93 6.00
C ILE A 157 -12.44 11.12 5.94
N THR A 158 -13.23 11.41 4.92
CA THR A 158 -14.51 10.73 4.60
C THR A 158 -14.30 9.80 3.43
#